data_AF-A0A834YCS4-F1
#
_entry.id   AF-A0A834YCS4-F1
#
_cell.length_a   1.000
_cell.length_b   1.000
_cell.length_c   1.000
_cell.angle_alpha   90.00
_cell.angle_beta   90.00
_cell.angle_gamma   90.00
#
_symmetry.space_group_name_H-M   'P 1'
#
loop_
_entity.id
_entity.type
_entity.pdbx_description
1 polymer ?
#
loop_
_entity_poly.entity_id
_entity_poly.type
_entity_poly.pdbx_seq_one_letter_code
_entity_poly.pdbx_strand_id
1 'polypeptide(L)'
;MLTWLWILLVIQEQVLSGGHGLMVQGYYPVIKALAKDIDIRLNHRVTKIDNWGHKVMVSVEGGRNFVADAAILTVPLGVLKANLIDFKPKLPSWKADAISDLGVGNENKIALLYDSVFWPNVELLGIVAPTSYACGYFLNLHKATGYPVLVYMAAGRFAYDIEKLSDEAAANFVMLQLKKMFPDATEPVQYLVSRWGTDPDSLGCYSYDLVGKPADLYERLRAPVGNLFFGGEAVSMDHQGSVHGAYSAGVMAAEDCRRHLLERIGNSELLQLVCSNETFEAAVPLQISRM
;
A
#
# COMPACT_ATOMS: atom_id res chain seq x y z
N MET A 1 -13.21 -50.65 -1.20
CA MET A 1 -13.92 -49.36 -1.41
C MET A 1 -13.09 -48.31 -0.69
N LEU A 2 -12.23 -47.62 -1.43
CA LEU A 2 -11.26 -46.66 -0.91
C LEU A 2 -11.96 -45.31 -0.67
N THR A 3 -12.11 -44.91 0.58
CA THR A 3 -12.52 -43.55 0.96
C THR A 3 -11.29 -42.67 1.08
N TRP A 4 -11.18 -41.69 0.18
CA TRP A 4 -10.17 -40.65 0.20
C TRP A 4 -10.46 -39.66 1.33
N LEU A 5 -9.48 -39.49 2.22
CA LEU A 5 -9.45 -38.49 3.27
C LEU A 5 -8.92 -37.18 2.65
N TRP A 6 -9.81 -36.23 2.36
CA TRP A 6 -9.39 -34.87 2.03
C TRP A 6 -8.97 -34.17 3.32
N ILE A 7 -7.66 -33.96 3.49
CA ILE A 7 -7.13 -33.04 4.49
C ILE A 7 -7.50 -31.63 4.02
N LEU A 8 -8.57 -31.08 4.58
CA LEU A 8 -8.81 -29.65 4.61
C LEU A 8 -7.68 -29.03 5.42
N LEU A 9 -6.67 -28.47 4.75
CA LEU A 9 -5.84 -27.42 5.31
C LEU A 9 -6.78 -26.23 5.58
N VAL A 10 -7.33 -26.19 6.78
CA VAL A 10 -7.99 -25.01 7.32
C VAL A 10 -6.90 -23.96 7.45
N ILE A 11 -6.78 -23.08 6.45
CA ILE A 11 -6.10 -21.81 6.63
C ILE A 11 -6.99 -21.04 7.61
N GLN A 12 -6.62 -21.06 8.88
CA GLN A 12 -7.32 -20.32 9.91
C GLN A 12 -7.03 -18.84 9.65
N GLU A 13 -7.98 -18.12 9.05
CA GLU A 13 -7.89 -16.68 8.83
C GLU A 13 -7.67 -16.00 10.19
N GLN A 14 -6.47 -15.45 10.41
CA GLN A 14 -6.17 -14.70 11.61
C GLN A 14 -6.81 -13.31 11.51
N VAL A 15 -8.10 -13.25 11.86
CA VAL A 15 -8.81 -11.98 11.98
C VAL A 15 -8.31 -11.27 13.23
N LEU A 16 -7.74 -10.08 13.07
CA LEU A 16 -7.35 -9.22 14.19
C LEU A 16 -8.55 -8.92 15.08
N SER A 17 -8.39 -9.08 16.40
CA SER A 17 -9.45 -8.78 17.37
C SER A 17 -9.60 -7.25 17.56
N GLY A 18 -10.84 -6.76 17.73
CA GLY A 18 -11.10 -5.35 18.05
C GLY A 18 -11.96 -4.57 17.05
N GLY A 19 -12.32 -5.16 15.90
CA GLY A 19 -13.17 -4.54 14.87
C GLY A 19 -12.43 -3.53 13.98
N HIS A 20 -13.16 -2.89 13.08
CA HIS A 20 -12.60 -1.86 12.19
C HIS A 20 -12.68 -0.47 12.83
N GLY A 21 -11.62 0.32 12.68
CA GLY A 21 -11.56 1.68 13.18
C GLY A 21 -11.05 2.65 12.12
N LEU A 22 -11.60 3.86 12.12
CA LEU A 22 -11.16 4.98 11.31
C LEU A 22 -10.21 5.88 12.10
N MET A 23 -9.05 6.16 11.52
CA MET A 23 -8.09 7.13 12.04
C MET A 23 -8.60 8.55 11.80
N VAL A 24 -9.13 9.22 12.83
CA VAL A 24 -9.84 10.51 12.71
C VAL A 24 -8.93 11.62 12.17
N GLN A 25 -7.65 11.56 12.50
CA GLN A 25 -6.63 12.52 12.03
C GLN A 25 -5.93 12.06 10.73
N GLY A 26 -6.44 11.00 10.09
CA GLY A 26 -5.78 10.33 8.98
C GLY A 26 -4.54 9.55 9.41
N TYR A 27 -3.87 8.92 8.44
CA TYR A 27 -2.63 8.15 8.68
C TYR A 27 -1.36 9.01 8.72
N TYR A 28 -1.43 10.29 8.29
CA TYR A 28 -0.26 11.16 8.18
C TYR A 28 0.52 11.35 9.50
N PRO A 29 -0.11 11.48 10.69
CA PRO A 29 0.61 11.55 11.95
C PRO A 29 1.52 10.35 12.23
N VAL A 30 1.10 9.14 11.84
CA VAL A 30 1.91 7.92 11.97
C VAL A 30 3.15 8.03 11.09
N ILE A 31 2.97 8.44 9.83
CA ILE A 31 4.08 8.62 8.89
C ILE A 31 5.05 9.69 9.39
N LYS A 32 4.54 10.82 9.89
CA LYS A 32 5.37 11.92 10.42
C LYS A 32 6.20 11.48 11.62
N ALA A 33 5.64 10.65 12.50
CA ALA A 33 6.37 10.12 13.65
C ALA A 33 7.46 9.14 13.24
N LEU A 34 7.17 8.23 12.31
CA LEU A 34 8.16 7.28 11.77
C LEU A 34 9.26 7.96 10.97
N ALA A 35 8.95 9.09 10.31
CA ALA A 35 9.90 9.88 9.53
C ALA A 35 10.85 10.75 10.37
N LYS A 36 10.60 10.85 11.68
CA LYS A 36 11.39 11.71 12.57
C LYS A 36 12.84 11.23 12.61
N ASP A 37 13.78 12.17 12.46
CA ASP A 37 15.22 11.93 12.55
C ASP A 37 15.79 10.96 11.47
N ILE A 38 15.05 10.74 10.37
CA ILE A 38 15.50 9.99 9.19
C ILE A 38 15.95 10.97 8.09
N ASP A 39 17.07 10.68 7.42
CA ASP A 39 17.50 11.41 6.22
C ASP A 39 16.61 11.05 5.01
N ILE A 40 15.53 11.79 4.82
CA ILE A 40 14.56 11.58 3.73
C ILE A 40 14.84 12.55 2.58
N ARG A 41 15.18 11.99 1.41
CA ARG A 41 15.43 12.75 0.18
C ARG A 41 14.21 12.70 -0.76
N LEU A 42 13.35 13.72 -0.67
CA LEU A 42 12.21 13.89 -1.59
C LEU A 42 12.68 14.34 -2.98
N ASN A 43 11.85 14.14 -4.01
CA ASN A 43 12.16 14.49 -5.41
C ASN A 43 13.41 13.79 -5.96
N HIS A 44 13.63 12.53 -5.59
CA HIS A 44 14.76 11.70 -6.01
C HIS A 44 14.25 10.39 -6.61
N ARG A 45 13.58 10.46 -7.77
CA ARG A 45 13.06 9.26 -8.45
C ARG A 45 14.23 8.37 -8.87
N VAL A 46 14.28 7.15 -8.35
CA VAL A 46 15.27 6.14 -8.72
C VAL A 46 14.97 5.63 -10.13
N THR A 47 15.98 5.61 -11.00
CA THR A 47 15.86 5.14 -12.39
C THR A 47 16.71 3.90 -12.65
N LYS A 48 17.76 3.68 -11.85
CA LYS A 48 18.68 2.56 -12.04
C LYS A 48 19.30 2.09 -10.73
N ILE A 49 19.46 0.79 -10.59
CA ILE A 49 20.12 0.13 -9.46
C ILE A 49 21.19 -0.82 -10.01
N ASP A 50 22.46 -0.48 -9.75
CA ASP A 50 23.59 -1.35 -10.03
C ASP A 50 24.01 -2.08 -8.74
N ASN A 51 23.81 -3.39 -8.70
CA ASN A 51 24.23 -4.28 -7.62
C ASN A 51 25.53 -4.97 -8.03
N TRP A 52 26.68 -4.39 -7.67
CA TRP A 52 27.98 -4.86 -8.10
C TRP A 52 28.88 -5.22 -6.91
N GLY A 53 29.14 -6.52 -6.76
CA GLY A 53 30.00 -7.05 -5.70
C GLY A 53 29.42 -6.80 -4.30
N HIS A 54 30.08 -5.96 -3.51
CA HIS A 54 29.70 -5.66 -2.13
C HIS A 54 29.01 -4.30 -1.95
N LYS A 55 28.65 -3.63 -3.06
CA LYS A 55 28.00 -2.32 -3.04
C LYS A 55 26.79 -2.28 -3.96
N VAL A 56 25.88 -1.37 -3.64
CA VAL A 56 24.74 -0.99 -4.44
C VAL A 56 24.91 0.48 -4.83
N MET A 57 24.81 0.77 -6.11
CA MET A 57 24.74 2.14 -6.62
C MET A 57 23.31 2.42 -7.10
N VAL A 58 22.70 3.45 -6.53
CA VAL A 58 21.35 3.91 -6.86
C VAL A 58 21.47 5.21 -7.64
N SER A 59 21.04 5.20 -8.90
CA SER A 59 21.00 6.40 -9.74
C SER A 59 19.59 6.97 -9.74
N VAL A 60 19.48 8.29 -9.60
CA VAL A 60 18.21 9.01 -9.63
C VAL A 60 18.11 9.89 -10.88
N GLU A 61 16.90 10.34 -11.20
CA GLU A 61 16.68 11.38 -12.20
C GLU A 61 17.56 12.61 -11.92
N GLY A 62 18.06 13.25 -12.99
CA GLY A 62 19.03 14.34 -12.89
C GLY A 62 20.49 13.88 -12.71
N GLY A 63 20.77 12.57 -12.71
CA GLY A 63 22.12 12.02 -12.84
C GLY A 63 22.93 11.92 -11.54
N ARG A 64 22.30 12.15 -10.38
CA ARG A 64 22.92 11.94 -9.06
C ARG A 64 22.95 10.45 -8.73
N ASN A 65 24.04 10.02 -8.10
CA ASN A 65 24.22 8.64 -7.65
C ASN A 65 24.42 8.58 -6.13
N PHE A 66 23.86 7.55 -5.51
CA PHE A 66 24.09 7.17 -4.12
C PHE A 66 24.76 5.79 -4.09
N VAL A 67 25.67 5.59 -3.15
CA VAL A 67 26.38 4.31 -2.99
C VAL A 67 26.18 3.83 -1.56
N ALA A 68 25.78 2.58 -1.41
CA ALA A 68 25.54 1.93 -0.13
C ALA A 68 26.08 0.49 -0.15
N ASP A 69 26.17 -0.12 1.02
CA ASP A 69 26.54 -1.54 1.16
C ASP A 69 25.39 -2.50 0.82
N ALA A 70 24.16 -2.04 1.02
CA ALA A 70 22.92 -2.73 0.69
C ALA A 70 21.81 -1.72 0.42
N ALA A 71 20.73 -2.16 -0.23
CA ALA A 71 19.53 -1.36 -0.45
C ALA A 71 18.27 -2.15 -0.10
N ILE A 72 17.32 -1.49 0.56
CA ILE A 72 15.99 -2.04 0.82
C ILE A 72 15.02 -1.37 -0.17
N LEU A 73 14.36 -2.17 -0.99
CA LEU A 73 13.40 -1.73 -1.96
C LEU A 73 12.00 -1.84 -1.37
N THR A 74 11.32 -0.70 -1.26
CA THR A 74 9.91 -0.58 -0.83
C THR A 74 9.04 0.05 -1.91
N VAL A 75 9.51 0.06 -3.16
CA VAL A 75 8.77 0.60 -4.30
C VAL A 75 7.49 -0.21 -4.54
N PRO A 76 6.37 0.42 -4.90
CA PRO A 76 5.11 -0.29 -5.13
C PRO A 76 5.23 -1.35 -6.22
N LEU A 77 4.44 -2.42 -6.07
CA LEU A 77 4.42 -3.53 -7.03
C LEU A 77 4.10 -3.04 -8.46
N GLY A 78 3.21 -2.06 -8.61
CA GLY A 78 2.90 -1.44 -9.91
C GLY A 78 4.14 -0.86 -10.60
N VAL A 79 5.00 -0.16 -9.87
CA VAL A 79 6.28 0.39 -10.36
C VAL A 79 7.25 -0.72 -10.78
N LEU A 80 7.35 -1.79 -9.99
CA LEU A 80 8.18 -2.95 -10.34
C LEU A 80 7.69 -3.64 -11.63
N LYS A 81 6.37 -3.83 -11.77
CA LYS A 81 5.77 -4.45 -12.97
C LYS A 81 5.93 -3.58 -14.22
N ALA A 82 5.93 -2.26 -14.06
CA ALA A 82 6.14 -1.32 -15.16
C ALA A 82 7.62 -1.25 -15.63
N ASN A 83 8.55 -1.93 -14.95
CA ASN A 83 9.98 -1.94 -15.27
C ASN A 83 10.59 -0.53 -15.38
N LEU A 84 10.15 0.39 -14.51
CA LEU A 84 10.63 1.79 -14.51
C LEU A 84 12.04 1.96 -13.90
N ILE A 85 12.56 0.91 -13.24
CA ILE A 85 13.88 0.89 -12.63
C ILE A 85 14.74 -0.12 -13.39
N ASP A 86 15.85 0.32 -13.97
CA ASP A 86 16.83 -0.55 -14.63
C ASP A 86 17.72 -1.24 -13.59
N PHE A 87 17.64 -2.56 -13.50
CA PHE A 87 18.46 -3.37 -12.60
C PHE A 87 19.68 -3.94 -13.33
N LYS A 88 20.87 -3.74 -12.77
CA LYS A 88 22.13 -4.31 -13.27
C LYS A 88 22.90 -5.07 -12.17
N PRO A 89 23.11 -6.38 -12.29
CA PRO A 89 22.52 -7.27 -13.30
C PRO A 89 20.99 -7.28 -13.21
N LYS A 90 20.31 -7.73 -14.28
CA LYS A 90 18.86 -7.92 -14.28
C LYS A 90 18.45 -8.80 -13.10
N LEU A 91 17.26 -8.55 -12.57
CA LEU A 91 16.68 -9.43 -11.56
C LEU A 91 16.62 -10.87 -12.11
N PRO A 92 16.95 -11.89 -11.28
CA PRO A 92 16.81 -13.28 -11.68
C PRO A 92 15.38 -13.61 -12.12
N SER A 93 15.22 -14.58 -13.00
CA SER A 93 13.89 -14.97 -13.53
C SER A 93 12.90 -15.29 -12.41
N TRP A 94 13.32 -16.05 -11.39
CA TRP A 94 12.45 -16.40 -10.25
C TRP A 94 11.88 -15.18 -9.52
N LYS A 95 12.61 -14.06 -9.47
CA LYS A 95 12.17 -12.79 -8.87
C LYS A 95 11.24 -12.04 -9.81
N ALA A 96 11.63 -11.95 -11.09
CA ALA A 96 10.82 -11.29 -12.12
C ALA A 96 9.45 -11.99 -12.27
N ASP A 97 9.44 -13.32 -12.24
CA ASP A 97 8.23 -14.14 -12.28
C ASP A 97 7.35 -13.88 -11.05
N ALA A 98 7.92 -13.80 -9.85
CA ALA A 98 7.15 -13.48 -8.63
C ALA A 98 6.49 -12.10 -8.69
N ILE A 99 7.20 -11.09 -9.22
CA ILE A 99 6.65 -9.75 -9.48
C ILE A 99 5.52 -9.82 -10.52
N SER A 100 5.69 -10.63 -11.56
CA SER A 100 4.70 -10.81 -12.62
C SER A 100 3.46 -11.56 -12.13
N ASP A 101 3.62 -12.50 -11.21
CA ASP A 101 2.59 -13.40 -10.72
C ASP A 101 1.58 -12.74 -9.77
N LEU A 102 1.90 -11.60 -9.17
CA LEU A 102 0.93 -10.82 -8.39
C LEU A 102 0.12 -9.84 -9.22
N GLY A 103 -1.14 -9.67 -8.85
CA GLY A 103 -2.00 -8.62 -9.36
C GLY A 103 -1.74 -7.30 -8.64
N VAL A 104 -2.06 -6.19 -9.31
CA VAL A 104 -2.14 -4.86 -8.67
C VAL A 104 -3.56 -4.35 -8.88
N GLY A 105 -4.27 -4.16 -7.77
CA GLY A 105 -5.63 -3.65 -7.76
C GLY A 105 -5.68 -2.16 -8.06
N ASN A 106 -6.86 -1.68 -8.44
CA ASN A 106 -7.11 -0.25 -8.57
C ASN A 106 -8.44 0.10 -7.89
N GLU A 107 -8.39 1.13 -7.06
CA GLU A 107 -9.50 1.70 -6.32
C GLU A 107 -9.24 3.19 -6.11
N ASN A 108 -10.25 4.02 -6.34
CA ASN A 108 -10.17 5.46 -6.18
C ASN A 108 -11.22 5.98 -5.22
N LYS A 109 -10.95 7.14 -4.64
CA LYS A 109 -11.83 7.83 -3.69
C LYS A 109 -12.25 9.16 -4.26
N ILE A 110 -13.54 9.46 -4.15
CA ILE A 110 -14.10 10.77 -4.47
C ILE A 110 -14.68 11.33 -3.18
N ALA A 111 -13.95 12.22 -2.52
CA ALA A 111 -14.38 12.88 -1.30
C ALA A 111 -15.16 14.15 -1.64
N LEU A 112 -16.34 14.31 -1.05
CA LEU A 112 -17.28 15.40 -1.30
C LEU A 112 -17.55 16.11 0.04
N LEU A 113 -17.15 17.36 0.16
CA LEU A 113 -17.41 18.23 1.31
C LEU A 113 -18.66 19.07 1.03
N TYR A 114 -19.56 19.18 2.02
CA TYR A 114 -20.80 19.95 1.93
C TYR A 114 -20.89 21.02 3.01
N ASP A 115 -21.78 22.01 2.84
CA ASP A 115 -22.08 23.00 3.89
C ASP A 115 -22.89 22.40 5.05
N SER A 116 -23.74 21.40 4.76
CA SER A 116 -24.62 20.77 5.74
C SER A 116 -24.86 19.29 5.42
N VAL A 117 -25.14 18.52 6.45
CA VAL A 117 -25.47 17.09 6.33
C VAL A 117 -26.94 16.92 5.92
N PHE A 118 -27.19 16.20 4.82
CA PHE A 118 -28.53 15.85 4.34
C PHE A 118 -28.79 14.33 4.32
N TRP A 119 -27.86 13.53 4.83
CA TRP A 119 -27.94 12.07 4.89
C TRP A 119 -28.09 11.57 6.34
N PRO A 120 -28.59 10.33 6.56
CA PRO A 120 -28.72 9.78 7.91
C PRO A 120 -27.36 9.54 8.58
N ASN A 121 -27.33 9.56 9.91
CA ASN A 121 -26.10 9.37 10.71
C ASN A 121 -25.68 7.88 10.81
N VAL A 122 -25.31 7.29 9.68
CA VAL A 122 -24.82 5.90 9.52
C VAL A 122 -23.38 5.88 9.03
N GLU A 123 -22.67 4.76 9.19
CA GLU A 123 -21.26 4.59 8.80
C GLU A 123 -21.10 4.55 7.28
N LEU A 124 -21.99 3.80 6.61
CA LEU A 124 -21.93 3.53 5.18
C LEU A 124 -23.30 3.75 4.53
N LEU A 125 -23.29 4.26 3.29
CA LEU A 125 -24.47 4.40 2.44
C LEU A 125 -24.24 3.58 1.18
N GLY A 126 -24.94 2.45 1.03
CA GLY A 126 -24.79 1.55 -0.12
C GLY A 126 -25.67 1.95 -1.30
N ILE A 127 -25.13 1.83 -2.52
CA ILE A 127 -25.85 1.95 -3.78
C ILE A 127 -26.10 0.56 -4.34
N VAL A 128 -27.38 0.16 -4.39
CA VAL A 128 -27.81 -1.06 -5.05
C VAL A 128 -28.05 -0.76 -6.52
N ALA A 129 -27.40 -1.51 -7.40
CA ALA A 129 -27.54 -1.34 -8.84
C ALA A 129 -27.79 -2.68 -9.55
N PRO A 130 -28.42 -2.68 -10.74
CA PRO A 130 -28.66 -3.90 -11.52
C PRO A 130 -27.39 -4.61 -11.98
N THR A 131 -26.25 -3.89 -12.01
CA THR A 131 -24.95 -4.44 -12.41
C THR A 131 -23.90 -4.12 -11.35
N SER A 132 -22.91 -5.01 -11.22
CA SER A 132 -21.77 -4.80 -10.31
C SER A 132 -20.94 -3.56 -10.65
N TYR A 133 -21.01 -3.07 -11.90
CA TYR A 133 -20.30 -1.88 -12.35
C TYR A 133 -20.83 -0.59 -11.71
N ALA A 134 -22.14 -0.51 -11.47
CA ALA A 134 -22.79 0.65 -10.87
C ALA A 134 -23.06 0.48 -9.36
N CYS A 135 -22.67 -0.67 -8.80
CA CYS A 135 -22.70 -0.90 -7.36
C CYS A 135 -21.55 -0.11 -6.72
N GLY A 136 -21.82 0.48 -5.57
CA GLY A 136 -20.84 1.29 -4.86
C GLY A 136 -21.35 1.65 -3.48
N TYR A 137 -20.52 2.35 -2.72
CA TYR A 137 -20.93 2.85 -1.41
C TYR A 137 -20.19 4.14 -1.08
N PHE A 138 -20.80 4.91 -0.19
CA PHE A 138 -20.17 6.06 0.45
C PHE A 138 -19.76 5.71 1.87
N LEU A 139 -18.56 6.08 2.24
CA LEU A 139 -18.13 6.20 3.63
C LEU A 139 -18.55 7.56 4.16
N ASN A 140 -19.26 7.58 5.29
CA ASN A 140 -19.68 8.79 5.96
C ASN A 140 -18.63 9.24 6.99
N LEU A 141 -17.77 10.19 6.61
CA LEU A 141 -16.75 10.72 7.50
C LEU A 141 -17.32 11.63 8.59
N HIS A 142 -18.53 12.18 8.41
CA HIS A 142 -19.18 13.00 9.44
C HIS A 142 -19.37 12.24 10.74
N LYS A 143 -19.71 10.95 10.66
CA LYS A 143 -19.93 10.13 11.86
C LYS A 143 -18.67 9.98 12.73
N ALA A 144 -17.50 9.91 12.10
CA ALA A 144 -16.22 9.72 12.79
C ALA A 144 -15.47 11.02 13.10
N THR A 145 -15.67 12.07 12.29
CA THR A 145 -14.86 13.30 12.33
C THR A 145 -15.67 14.56 12.64
N GLY A 146 -17.00 14.52 12.53
CA GLY A 146 -17.88 15.68 12.64
C GLY A 146 -17.90 16.59 11.40
N TYR A 147 -17.06 16.35 10.40
CA TYR A 147 -17.05 17.14 9.17
C TYR A 147 -18.05 16.57 8.14
N PRO A 148 -18.85 17.40 7.47
CA PRO A 148 -19.88 16.97 6.50
C PRO A 148 -19.26 16.47 5.19
N VAL A 149 -18.59 15.31 5.24
CA VAL A 149 -17.88 14.70 4.12
C VAL A 149 -18.40 13.29 3.86
N LEU A 150 -18.78 13.04 2.60
CA LEU A 150 -19.01 11.69 2.08
C LEU A 150 -17.86 11.31 1.15
N VAL A 151 -17.39 10.07 1.25
CA VAL A 151 -16.35 9.55 0.36
C VAL A 151 -16.91 8.39 -0.44
N TYR A 152 -17.08 8.57 -1.74
CA TYR A 152 -17.45 7.49 -2.64
C TYR A 152 -16.23 6.61 -2.94
N MET A 153 -16.43 5.29 -2.83
CA MET A 153 -15.39 4.28 -3.04
C MET A 153 -15.56 3.66 -4.43
N ALA A 154 -14.70 4.05 -5.38
CA ALA A 154 -14.74 3.60 -6.76
C ALA A 154 -13.78 2.42 -6.96
N ALA A 155 -14.31 1.20 -7.09
CA ALA A 155 -13.51 -0.01 -7.19
C ALA A 155 -13.70 -0.75 -8.53
N GLY A 156 -12.87 -1.76 -8.77
CA GLY A 156 -12.99 -2.66 -9.93
C GLY A 156 -12.84 -1.93 -11.27
N ARG A 157 -13.61 -2.34 -12.28
CA ARG A 157 -13.53 -1.72 -13.62
C ARG A 157 -13.86 -0.22 -13.60
N PHE A 158 -14.77 0.19 -12.72
CA PHE A 158 -15.18 1.57 -12.60
C PHE A 158 -14.04 2.49 -12.14
N ALA A 159 -13.13 1.99 -11.29
CA ALA A 159 -11.95 2.75 -10.86
C ALA A 159 -11.11 3.24 -12.05
N TYR A 160 -10.92 2.40 -13.07
CA TYR A 160 -10.16 2.74 -14.28
C TYR A 160 -10.88 3.74 -15.19
N ASP A 161 -12.21 3.73 -15.20
CA ASP A 161 -12.98 4.66 -16.02
C ASP A 161 -13.05 6.04 -15.37
N ILE A 162 -13.16 6.12 -14.04
CA ILE A 162 -13.07 7.38 -13.29
C ILE A 162 -11.75 8.12 -13.56
N GLU A 163 -10.63 7.41 -13.68
CA GLU A 163 -9.33 8.06 -13.93
C GLU A 163 -9.26 8.79 -15.27
N LYS A 164 -10.10 8.42 -16.24
CA LYS A 164 -10.20 9.06 -17.57
C LYS A 164 -11.03 10.34 -17.54
N LEU A 165 -11.78 10.58 -16.47
CA LEU A 165 -12.63 11.76 -16.31
C LEU A 165 -11.84 12.91 -15.67
N SER A 166 -12.30 14.14 -15.91
CA SER A 166 -11.91 15.28 -15.08
C SER A 166 -12.47 15.13 -13.65
N ASP A 167 -11.87 15.83 -12.68
CA ASP A 167 -12.35 15.81 -11.29
C ASP A 167 -13.82 16.23 -11.19
N GLU A 168 -14.19 17.28 -11.93
CA GLU A 168 -15.55 17.78 -12.01
C GLU A 168 -16.51 16.72 -12.57
N ALA A 169 -16.15 16.05 -13.68
CA ALA A 169 -16.99 15.01 -14.27
C ALA A 169 -17.15 13.80 -13.34
N ALA A 170 -16.09 13.40 -12.63
CA ALA A 170 -16.15 12.34 -11.63
C ALA A 170 -17.04 12.73 -10.43
N ALA A 171 -16.88 13.94 -9.89
CA ALA A 171 -17.72 14.46 -8.81
C ALA A 171 -19.20 14.55 -9.23
N ASN A 172 -19.47 15.09 -10.42
CA ASN A 172 -20.82 15.17 -10.98
C ASN A 172 -21.45 13.78 -11.16
N PHE A 173 -20.68 12.80 -11.64
CA PHE A 173 -21.18 11.43 -11.76
C PHE A 173 -21.62 10.85 -10.40
N VAL A 174 -20.80 11.04 -9.37
CA VAL A 174 -21.13 10.58 -8.00
C VAL A 174 -22.33 11.34 -7.45
N MET A 175 -22.41 12.65 -7.68
CA MET A 175 -23.58 13.47 -7.30
C MET A 175 -24.86 12.99 -7.95
N LEU A 176 -24.83 12.53 -9.21
CA LEU A 176 -25.99 11.92 -9.86
C LEU A 176 -26.45 10.64 -9.15
N GLN A 177 -25.54 9.84 -8.60
CA GLN A 177 -25.94 8.67 -7.81
C GLN A 177 -26.49 9.10 -6.45
N LEU A 178 -25.86 10.09 -5.81
CA LEU A 178 -26.30 10.59 -4.51
C LEU A 178 -27.70 11.22 -4.59
N LYS A 179 -28.00 11.97 -5.66
CA LYS A 179 -29.34 12.54 -5.90
C LYS A 179 -30.43 11.50 -6.14
N LYS A 180 -30.09 10.28 -6.57
CA LYS A 180 -31.06 9.17 -6.62
C LYS A 180 -31.43 8.67 -5.22
N MET A 181 -30.49 8.76 -4.27
CA MET A 181 -30.70 8.38 -2.87
C MET A 181 -31.36 9.50 -2.07
N PHE A 182 -30.93 10.74 -2.32
CA PHE A 182 -31.36 11.95 -1.65
C PHE A 182 -31.68 13.02 -2.70
N PRO A 183 -32.95 13.11 -3.18
CA PRO A 183 -33.34 14.05 -4.24
C PRO A 183 -32.99 15.52 -3.96
N ASP A 184 -32.97 15.90 -2.67
CA ASP A 184 -32.66 17.25 -2.20
C ASP A 184 -31.16 17.45 -1.85
N ALA A 185 -30.28 16.51 -2.24
CA ALA A 185 -28.84 16.63 -2.01
C ALA A 185 -28.28 17.93 -2.62
N THR A 186 -27.62 18.73 -1.78
CA THR A 186 -26.93 19.96 -2.19
C THR A 186 -25.66 19.64 -2.96
N GLU A 187 -25.16 20.58 -3.76
CA GLU A 187 -23.85 20.44 -4.39
C GLU A 187 -22.72 20.49 -3.35
N PRO A 188 -21.61 19.78 -3.58
CA PRO A 188 -20.44 19.86 -2.71
C PRO A 188 -19.74 21.20 -2.87
N VAL A 189 -19.28 21.78 -1.77
CA VAL A 189 -18.46 23.01 -1.79
C VAL A 189 -17.02 22.74 -2.23
N GLN A 190 -16.55 21.50 -2.04
CA GLN A 190 -15.23 21.07 -2.47
C GLN A 190 -15.25 19.56 -2.71
N TYR A 191 -14.43 19.11 -3.66
CA TYR A 191 -14.22 17.70 -3.92
C TYR A 191 -12.76 17.37 -4.16
N LEU A 192 -12.38 16.12 -3.91
CA LEU A 192 -11.06 15.55 -4.21
C LEU A 192 -11.25 14.19 -4.87
N VAL A 193 -10.49 13.93 -5.94
CA VAL A 193 -10.53 12.68 -6.71
C VAL A 193 -9.14 12.06 -6.74
N SER A 194 -8.98 10.86 -6.22
CA SER A 194 -7.71 10.12 -6.33
C SER A 194 -7.60 9.43 -7.69
N ARG A 195 -6.36 9.19 -8.14
CA ARG A 195 -6.04 8.40 -9.35
C ARG A 195 -4.81 7.53 -9.12
N TRP A 196 -4.97 6.46 -8.37
CA TRP A 196 -3.84 5.61 -7.98
C TRP A 196 -3.30 4.77 -9.15
N GLY A 197 -4.14 4.36 -10.09
CA GLY A 197 -3.73 3.58 -11.26
C GLY A 197 -2.82 4.35 -12.22
N THR A 198 -2.97 5.67 -12.28
CA THR A 198 -2.19 6.57 -13.15
C THR A 198 -1.16 7.41 -12.39
N ASP A 199 -1.11 7.31 -11.06
CA ASP A 199 -0.04 7.88 -10.26
C ASP A 199 1.30 7.21 -10.65
N PRO A 200 2.29 7.98 -11.14
CA PRO A 200 3.55 7.43 -11.66
C PRO A 200 4.42 6.78 -10.58
N ASP A 201 4.16 7.04 -9.30
CA ASP A 201 4.90 6.50 -8.17
C ASP A 201 4.18 5.32 -7.49
N SER A 202 2.95 5.01 -7.89
CA SER A 202 2.16 3.89 -7.36
C SER A 202 1.77 2.86 -8.44
N LEU A 203 1.22 3.34 -9.57
CA LEU A 203 0.70 2.54 -10.68
C LEU A 203 -0.30 1.46 -10.23
N GLY A 204 -1.21 1.87 -9.35
CA GLY A 204 -2.23 1.04 -8.71
C GLY A 204 -2.29 1.28 -7.20
N CYS A 205 -3.11 0.49 -6.52
CA CYS A 205 -3.34 0.63 -5.08
C CYS A 205 -2.55 -0.38 -4.26
N TYR A 206 -2.98 -1.64 -4.31
CA TYR A 206 -2.43 -2.71 -3.49
C TYR A 206 -2.46 -4.03 -4.25
N SER A 207 -1.55 -4.92 -3.85
CA SER A 207 -1.39 -6.25 -4.42
C SER A 207 -2.60 -7.16 -4.14
N TYR A 208 -2.81 -8.14 -5.01
CA TYR A 208 -3.76 -9.23 -4.81
C TYR A 208 -3.29 -10.52 -5.50
N ASP A 209 -3.77 -11.66 -5.02
CA ASP A 209 -3.44 -12.97 -5.59
C ASP A 209 -4.11 -13.19 -6.95
N LEU A 210 -3.31 -13.57 -7.95
CA LEU A 210 -3.85 -14.10 -9.20
C LEU A 210 -4.19 -15.58 -9.06
N VAL A 211 -5.21 -16.03 -9.78
CA VAL A 211 -5.63 -17.43 -9.79
C VAL A 211 -4.55 -18.31 -10.41
N GLY A 212 -4.26 -19.45 -9.77
CA GLY A 212 -3.40 -20.49 -10.32
C GLY A 212 -1.90 -20.18 -10.24
N LYS A 213 -1.49 -19.32 -9.30
CA LYS A 213 -0.08 -19.00 -9.08
C LYS A 213 0.62 -19.96 -8.10
N PRO A 214 1.96 -20.10 -8.21
CA PRO A 214 2.72 -20.98 -7.32
C PRO A 214 2.59 -20.60 -5.84
N ALA A 215 2.58 -21.60 -4.95
CA ALA A 215 2.48 -21.38 -3.50
C ALA A 215 3.72 -20.70 -2.90
N ASP A 216 4.89 -20.85 -3.54
CA ASP A 216 6.17 -20.25 -3.12
C ASP A 216 6.33 -18.79 -3.55
N LEU A 217 5.30 -18.19 -4.16
CA LEU A 217 5.35 -16.85 -4.75
C LEU A 217 5.87 -15.81 -3.76
N TYR A 218 5.35 -15.78 -2.54
CA TYR A 218 5.73 -14.77 -1.54
C TYR A 218 7.16 -14.99 -1.02
N GLU A 219 7.61 -16.25 -0.92
CA GLU A 219 8.99 -16.58 -0.59
C GLU A 219 9.94 -16.03 -1.66
N ARG A 220 9.62 -16.25 -2.93
CA ARG A 220 10.35 -15.70 -4.07
C ARG A 220 10.26 -14.18 -4.12
N LEU A 221 9.12 -13.55 -3.83
CA LEU A 221 9.01 -12.10 -3.85
C LEU A 221 9.83 -11.45 -2.71
N ARG A 222 9.87 -12.09 -1.55
CA ARG A 222 10.60 -11.60 -0.37
C ARG A 222 12.11 -11.83 -0.43
N ALA A 223 12.56 -12.93 -1.05
CA ALA A 223 13.96 -13.34 -1.00
C ALA A 223 14.93 -12.24 -1.50
N PRO A 224 16.06 -12.00 -0.83
CA PRO A 224 17.02 -10.99 -1.27
C PRO A 224 17.69 -11.38 -2.60
N VAL A 225 18.20 -10.38 -3.33
CA VAL A 225 19.00 -10.55 -4.55
C VAL A 225 20.35 -9.88 -4.36
N GLY A 226 21.36 -10.65 -3.94
CA GLY A 226 22.66 -10.09 -3.53
C GLY A 226 22.47 -9.13 -2.35
N ASN A 227 22.85 -7.85 -2.52
CA ASN A 227 22.68 -6.82 -1.50
C ASN A 227 21.35 -6.04 -1.61
N LEU A 228 20.36 -6.57 -2.33
CA LEU A 228 19.03 -5.98 -2.49
C LEU A 228 18.02 -6.75 -1.64
N PHE A 229 17.33 -6.05 -0.75
CA PHE A 229 16.27 -6.57 0.12
C PHE A 229 14.94 -5.96 -0.28
N PHE A 230 13.83 -6.66 0.00
CA PHE A 230 12.50 -6.26 -0.46
C PHE A 230 11.55 -6.13 0.73
N GLY A 231 10.88 -4.99 0.84
CA GLY A 231 9.82 -4.73 1.81
C GLY A 231 8.61 -4.06 1.15
N GLY A 232 7.62 -3.69 1.96
CA GLY A 232 6.36 -3.12 1.47
C GLY A 232 5.20 -4.12 1.48
N GLU A 233 4.00 -3.63 1.19
CA GLU A 233 2.76 -4.41 1.38
C GLU A 233 2.73 -5.72 0.58
N ALA A 234 3.20 -5.70 -0.67
CA ALA A 234 3.14 -6.86 -1.55
C ALA A 234 4.03 -8.02 -1.09
N VAL A 235 5.01 -7.75 -0.23
CA VAL A 235 5.93 -8.74 0.34
C VAL A 235 5.36 -9.40 1.59
N SER A 236 4.30 -8.84 2.17
CA SER A 236 3.64 -9.40 3.36
C SER A 236 2.82 -10.63 2.97
N MET A 237 3.10 -11.78 3.58
CA MET A 237 2.34 -13.01 3.32
C MET A 237 0.97 -12.99 4.02
N ASP A 238 0.93 -12.47 5.25
CA ASP A 238 -0.26 -12.56 6.11
C ASP A 238 -1.19 -11.34 5.98
N HIS A 239 -0.67 -10.21 5.48
CA HIS A 239 -1.35 -8.92 5.54
C HIS A 239 -1.15 -8.05 4.27
N GLN A 240 -1.30 -8.63 3.08
CA GLN A 240 -1.25 -7.87 1.81
C GLN A 240 -2.22 -6.68 1.81
N GLY A 241 -1.86 -5.64 1.06
CA GLY A 241 -2.68 -4.46 0.83
C GLY A 241 -2.91 -3.57 2.05
N SER A 242 -2.20 -3.84 3.15
CA SER A 242 -2.40 -3.15 4.41
C SER A 242 -1.17 -2.34 4.85
N VAL A 243 -1.41 -1.28 5.63
CA VAL A 243 -0.35 -0.46 6.22
C VAL A 243 0.48 -1.26 7.23
N HIS A 244 -0.16 -2.10 8.05
CA HIS A 244 0.55 -2.93 9.03
C HIS A 244 1.37 -4.05 8.37
N GLY A 245 0.88 -4.62 7.26
CA GLY A 245 1.67 -5.54 6.43
C GLY A 245 2.90 -4.87 5.85
N ALA A 246 2.78 -3.65 5.32
CA ALA A 246 3.90 -2.86 4.82
C ALA A 246 4.94 -2.56 5.93
N TYR A 247 4.47 -2.17 7.12
CA TYR A 247 5.33 -1.90 8.27
C TYR A 247 6.11 -3.15 8.69
N SER A 248 5.42 -4.26 8.93
CA SER A 248 6.04 -5.53 9.34
C SER A 248 7.02 -6.05 8.29
N ALA A 249 6.68 -5.96 7.00
CA ALA A 249 7.58 -6.33 5.91
C ALA A 249 8.83 -5.43 5.86
N GLY A 250 8.68 -4.13 6.14
CA GLY A 250 9.81 -3.19 6.24
C GLY A 250 10.76 -3.53 7.38
N VAL A 251 10.22 -3.83 8.58
CA VAL A 251 11.01 -4.27 9.74
C VAL A 251 11.76 -5.57 9.42
N MET A 252 11.08 -6.54 8.81
CA MET A 252 11.73 -7.80 8.40
C MET A 252 12.86 -7.57 7.40
N ALA A 253 12.64 -6.74 6.37
CA ALA A 253 13.68 -6.42 5.39
C ALA A 253 14.89 -5.71 6.03
N ALA A 254 14.67 -4.85 7.03
CA ALA A 254 15.73 -4.20 7.79
C ALA A 254 16.55 -5.22 8.61
N GLU A 255 15.89 -6.15 9.29
CA GLU A 255 16.57 -7.21 10.04
C GLU A 255 17.35 -8.17 9.14
N ASP A 256 16.79 -8.57 8.00
CA ASP A 256 17.47 -9.42 7.03
C ASP A 256 18.69 -8.70 6.43
N CYS A 257 18.56 -7.40 6.12
CA CYS A 257 19.67 -6.56 5.68
C CYS A 257 20.77 -6.44 6.75
N ARG A 258 20.38 -6.17 8.00
CA ARG A 258 21.30 -6.07 9.14
C ARG A 258 22.07 -7.38 9.35
N ARG A 259 21.39 -8.52 9.33
CA ARG A 259 22.01 -9.85 9.47
C ARG A 259 23.02 -10.11 8.36
N HIS A 260 22.63 -9.86 7.11
CA HIS A 260 23.52 -10.03 5.95
C HIS A 260 24.78 -9.16 6.04
N LEU A 261 24.64 -7.89 6.45
CA LEU A 261 25.79 -7.00 6.63
C LEU A 261 26.68 -7.46 7.78
N LEU A 262 26.12 -7.94 8.90
CA LEU A 262 26.90 -8.45 10.04
C LEU A 262 27.66 -9.73 9.70
N GLU A 263 27.05 -10.66 8.98
CA GLU A 263 27.70 -11.89 8.50
C GLU A 263 28.88 -11.55 7.58
N ARG A 264 28.71 -10.53 6.73
CA ARG A 264 29.77 -10.03 5.84
C ARG A 264 30.91 -9.34 6.58
N ILE A 265 30.61 -8.65 7.68
CA ILE A 265 31.60 -7.96 8.54
C ILE A 265 32.30 -8.94 9.50
N GLY A 266 31.77 -10.15 9.68
CA GLY A 266 32.13 -11.10 10.75
C GLY A 266 33.62 -11.20 11.09
N ASN A 267 33.92 -11.33 12.40
CA ASN A 267 35.22 -11.68 12.99
C ASN A 267 36.16 -10.57 13.52
N SER A 268 35.75 -9.30 13.67
CA SER A 268 36.58 -8.32 14.43
C SER A 268 35.85 -7.36 15.39
N GLU A 269 34.54 -7.11 15.25
CA GLU A 269 33.87 -6.02 16.00
C GLU A 269 32.55 -6.39 16.70
N LEU A 270 32.27 -7.69 16.89
CA LEU A 270 31.05 -8.19 17.53
C LEU A 270 30.78 -7.66 18.96
N LEU A 271 31.73 -6.95 19.58
CA LEU A 271 31.65 -6.43 20.95
C LEU A 271 31.12 -4.99 21.10
N GLN A 272 31.09 -4.15 20.05
CA GLN A 272 30.71 -2.72 20.21
C GLN A 272 29.27 -2.38 19.83
N LEU A 273 28.62 -3.14 18.93
CA LEU A 273 27.32 -2.74 18.38
C LEU A 273 26.10 -3.07 19.26
N VAL A 274 26.26 -3.90 20.30
CA VAL A 274 25.15 -4.38 21.15
C VAL A 274 24.63 -3.30 22.12
N CYS A 275 25.34 -2.16 22.27
CA CYS A 275 25.04 -1.16 23.30
C CYS A 275 24.19 0.05 22.84
N SER A 276 23.32 -0.09 21.84
CA SER A 276 22.39 1.01 21.45
C SER A 276 20.97 0.55 21.15
N ASN A 277 20.50 -0.50 21.83
CA ASN A 277 19.07 -0.82 21.85
C ASN A 277 18.32 0.23 22.68
N GLU A 278 18.13 1.42 22.13
CA GLU A 278 17.00 2.25 22.47
C GLU A 278 15.83 1.79 21.61
N THR A 279 14.94 1.01 22.20
CA THR A 279 13.59 0.85 21.68
C THR A 279 12.95 2.23 21.65
N PHE A 280 12.87 2.84 20.47
CA PHE A 280 12.04 4.02 20.26
C PHE A 280 10.58 3.61 20.38
N GLU A 281 10.05 3.58 21.61
CA GLU A 281 8.61 3.67 21.86
C GLU A 281 8.16 5.10 21.53
N ALA A 282 8.07 5.41 20.24
CA ALA A 282 7.35 6.58 19.78
C ALA A 282 5.85 6.34 20.03
N ALA A 283 5.37 6.71 21.22
CA ALA A 283 3.95 6.71 21.52
C ALA A 283 3.28 7.89 20.79
N VAL A 284 2.74 7.62 19.60
CA VAL A 284 1.90 8.58 18.88
C VAL A 284 0.47 8.41 19.36
N PRO A 285 -0.16 9.42 20.00
CA PRO A 285 -1.56 9.31 20.37
C PRO A 285 -2.41 9.24 19.10
N LEU A 286 -3.00 8.07 18.84
CA LEU A 286 -3.90 7.84 17.70
C LEU A 286 -5.35 7.98 18.16
N GLN A 287 -6.11 8.82 17.47
CA GLN A 287 -7.53 8.96 17.72
C GLN A 287 -8.29 8.08 16.72
N ILE A 288 -8.88 6.99 17.22
CA ILE A 288 -9.57 5.98 16.42
C ILE A 288 -11.06 6.01 16.75
N SER A 289 -11.88 6.24 15.74
CA SER A 289 -13.34 6.05 15.82
C SER A 289 -13.67 4.62 15.42
N ARG A 290 -14.40 3.88 16.25
CA ARG A 290 -14.90 2.55 15.86
C ARG A 290 -16.03 2.70 14.84
N MET A 291 -16.04 1.81 13.85
CA MET A 291 -17.11 1.66 12.86
C MET A 291 -18.01 0.48 13.21
#